data_AF-A0A4Q3V691-F1
#
_entry.id   AF-A0A4Q3V691-F1
#
_cell.length_a   1.000
_cell.length_b   1.000
_cell.length_c   1.000
_cell.angle_alpha   90.00
_cell.angle_beta   90.00
_cell.angle_gamma   90.00
#
_symmetry.space_group_name_H-M   'P 1'
#
loop_
_entity.id
_entity.type
_entity.pdbx_description
1 polymer ?
#
loop_
_entity_poly.entity_id
_entity_poly.type
_entity_poly.pdbx_seq_one_letter_code
_entity_poly.pdbx_strand_id
1 'polypeptide(L)'
;MAMRETEFEVRLGKPPADQSPKLGGVRSAVRQARRAPRMSGPKAQQTGVRAHFAKGSASRARPVQVGNRRVVVKMRYAANGGGKSAPLRAHVKYLARESAQQVPGGGPEVEQERSDPTLTVDYLTREEGGGTERFAFYDRASSEVDAKAVTAGWAKDPRHFRMIVSAEDGAALGDLKPFIREVMAGLEAKLGTRFDWIAVDHHDTDNPHTHVLMRGRRPDGQDLFIPSRMISSGIREQAQEIVTRVLGPRLDADLAKERFK
;
A
#
# COMPACT_ATOMS: atom_id res chain seq x y z
N MET A 1 69.74 20.64 -36.55
CA MET A 1 69.13 19.85 -37.63
C MET A 1 67.96 19.08 -37.05
N ALA A 2 66.74 19.45 -37.42
CA ALA A 2 65.50 18.77 -37.02
C ALA A 2 64.62 18.66 -38.28
N MET A 3 64.19 17.45 -38.57
CA MET A 3 63.45 17.08 -39.79
C MET A 3 62.02 17.59 -39.72
N ARG A 4 61.53 18.18 -40.82
CA ARG A 4 60.12 18.53 -41.02
C ARG A 4 59.41 17.34 -41.65
N GLU A 5 58.36 16.88 -40.99
CA GLU A 5 57.51 15.77 -41.40
C GLU A 5 56.72 16.16 -42.67
N THR A 6 56.67 15.23 -43.63
CA THR A 6 55.98 15.37 -44.91
C THR A 6 54.48 15.07 -44.74
N GLU A 7 53.63 16.03 -45.13
CA GLU A 7 52.16 15.91 -45.14
C GLU A 7 51.67 14.69 -45.96
N PHE A 8 50.74 13.94 -45.36
CA PHE A 8 50.11 12.76 -45.95
C PHE A 8 48.65 13.08 -46.31
N GLU A 9 48.36 13.25 -47.60
CA GLU A 9 46.99 13.39 -48.10
C GLU A 9 46.31 12.03 -48.28
N VAL A 10 45.26 11.78 -47.48
CA VAL A 10 44.42 10.58 -47.61
C VAL A 10 43.36 10.80 -48.68
N ARG A 11 43.45 10.08 -49.81
CA ARG A 11 42.37 10.03 -50.81
C ARG A 11 41.39 8.92 -50.48
N LEU A 12 40.18 9.32 -50.07
CA LEU A 12 39.07 8.40 -49.77
C LEU A 12 38.46 7.87 -51.08
N GLY A 13 38.50 6.56 -51.30
CA GLY A 13 37.89 5.89 -52.47
C GLY A 13 36.36 5.84 -52.41
N LYS A 14 35.70 5.72 -53.57
CA LYS A 14 34.23 5.57 -53.70
C LYS A 14 33.74 4.30 -52.99
N PRO A 15 32.69 4.37 -52.14
CA PRO A 15 32.10 3.17 -51.57
C PRO A 15 31.32 2.37 -52.63
N PRO A 16 31.33 1.02 -52.56
CA PRO A 16 30.53 0.19 -53.47
C PRO A 16 29.03 0.33 -53.20
N ALA A 17 28.24 0.23 -54.27
CA ALA A 17 26.79 0.36 -54.22
C ALA A 17 26.12 -0.76 -53.39
N ASP A 18 25.11 -0.37 -52.63
CA ASP A 18 24.28 -1.21 -51.76
C ASP A 18 23.51 -2.27 -52.59
N GLN A 19 23.80 -3.55 -52.39
CA GLN A 19 23.02 -4.66 -52.93
C GLN A 19 22.34 -5.39 -51.77
N SER A 20 21.07 -5.06 -51.54
CA SER A 20 20.19 -5.82 -50.64
C SER A 20 19.99 -7.25 -51.16
N PRO A 21 20.18 -8.31 -50.34
CA PRO A 21 20.03 -9.68 -50.79
C PRO A 21 18.55 -10.04 -51.02
N LYS A 22 18.26 -10.56 -52.22
CA LYS A 22 16.92 -11.03 -52.62
C LYS A 22 16.55 -12.30 -51.85
N LEU A 23 15.47 -12.21 -51.07
CA LEU A 23 14.83 -13.34 -50.38
C LEU A 23 14.20 -14.30 -51.40
N GLY A 24 14.91 -15.35 -51.77
CA GLY A 24 14.40 -16.34 -52.73
C GLY A 24 15.27 -17.58 -52.77
N GLY A 25 15.29 -18.38 -51.69
CA GLY A 25 16.11 -19.58 -51.67
C GLY A 25 15.96 -20.56 -50.52
N VAL A 26 15.13 -20.30 -49.50
CA VAL A 26 14.98 -21.24 -48.36
C VAL A 26 13.61 -21.93 -48.41
N ARG A 27 13.38 -22.71 -49.47
CA ARG A 27 12.23 -23.63 -49.60
C ARG A 27 12.62 -25.06 -50.01
N SER A 28 13.92 -25.41 -50.01
CA SER A 28 14.38 -26.78 -50.26
C SER A 28 14.71 -27.59 -48.99
N ALA A 29 14.62 -27.01 -47.80
CA ALA A 29 14.74 -27.73 -46.52
C ALA A 29 13.40 -28.27 -45.99
N VAL A 30 12.37 -28.39 -46.85
CA VAL A 30 11.05 -28.97 -46.53
C VAL A 30 10.75 -30.10 -47.52
N ARG A 31 11.70 -31.03 -47.73
CA ARG A 31 11.39 -32.29 -48.43
C ARG A 31 12.39 -33.43 -48.20
N GLN A 32 13.06 -33.50 -47.05
CA GLN A 32 13.92 -34.66 -46.78
C GLN A 32 14.04 -34.97 -45.28
N ALA A 33 12.89 -35.18 -44.62
CA ALA A 33 12.82 -35.86 -43.33
C ALA A 33 11.47 -36.58 -43.13
N ARG A 34 10.85 -37.05 -44.22
CA ARG A 34 9.65 -37.92 -44.17
C ARG A 34 10.11 -39.37 -44.36
N ARG A 35 10.50 -40.03 -43.26
CA ARG A 35 10.35 -41.48 -43.00
C ARG A 35 11.12 -41.87 -41.73
N ALA A 36 10.42 -41.83 -40.60
CA ALA A 36 10.76 -42.60 -39.40
C ALA A 36 9.44 -42.97 -38.68
N PRO A 37 9.30 -44.20 -38.15
CA PRO A 37 8.05 -44.69 -37.58
C PRO A 37 7.72 -44.02 -36.24
N ARG A 38 6.43 -43.74 -36.02
CA ARG A 38 5.90 -43.10 -34.81
C ARG A 38 5.83 -44.12 -33.66
N MET A 39 6.62 -43.94 -32.62
CA MET A 39 6.38 -44.56 -31.32
C MET A 39 5.37 -43.72 -30.52
N SER A 40 4.36 -44.38 -29.96
CA SER A 40 3.31 -43.81 -29.11
C SER A 40 3.84 -43.46 -27.72
N GLY A 41 4.14 -42.18 -27.49
CA GLY A 41 4.35 -41.61 -26.15
C GLY A 41 3.03 -41.18 -25.50
N PRO A 42 2.94 -41.15 -24.15
CA PRO A 42 1.69 -40.90 -23.45
C PRO A 42 1.20 -39.45 -23.67
N LYS A 43 -0.12 -39.30 -23.81
CA LYS A 43 -0.79 -38.02 -24.06
C LYS A 43 -0.65 -37.06 -22.87
N ALA A 44 -0.42 -35.79 -23.17
CA ALA A 44 -0.54 -34.69 -22.23
C ALA A 44 -1.97 -34.61 -21.68
N GLN A 45 -2.12 -34.75 -20.37
CA GLN A 45 -3.40 -34.65 -19.68
C GLN A 45 -3.72 -33.16 -19.46
N GLN A 46 -4.63 -32.62 -20.27
CA GLN A 46 -5.25 -31.33 -20.00
C GLN A 46 -6.01 -31.41 -18.67
N THR A 47 -5.46 -30.83 -17.61
CA THR A 47 -6.15 -30.69 -16.32
C THR A 47 -7.16 -29.56 -16.42
N GLY A 48 -8.44 -29.93 -16.60
CA GLY A 48 -9.56 -29.01 -16.47
C GLY A 48 -9.68 -28.44 -15.04
N VAL A 49 -10.42 -27.34 -14.92
CA VAL A 49 -10.61 -26.49 -13.72
C VAL A 49 -11.38 -27.18 -12.56
N ARG A 50 -11.32 -28.53 -12.46
CA ARG A 50 -12.00 -29.32 -11.42
C ARG A 50 -11.03 -29.98 -10.41
N ALA A 51 -9.77 -29.56 -10.35
CA ALA A 51 -8.78 -30.08 -9.40
C ALA A 51 -8.69 -29.31 -8.06
N HIS A 52 -9.57 -28.35 -7.78
CA HIS A 52 -9.56 -27.57 -6.53
C HIS A 52 -10.46 -28.13 -5.41
N PHE A 53 -11.11 -29.27 -5.61
CA PHE A 53 -11.92 -29.95 -4.59
C PHE A 53 -11.45 -31.40 -4.40
N ALA A 54 -10.20 -31.58 -3.99
CA ALA A 54 -9.73 -32.85 -3.42
C ALA A 54 -9.51 -32.65 -1.91
N LYS A 55 -10.45 -33.18 -1.13
CA LYS A 55 -10.40 -33.26 0.33
C LYS A 55 -9.28 -34.23 0.73
N GLY A 56 -8.25 -33.72 1.41
CA GLY A 56 -7.24 -34.53 2.12
C GLY A 56 -6.07 -35.02 1.27
N SER A 57 -5.04 -34.19 1.10
CA SER A 57 -3.67 -34.69 0.97
C SER A 57 -2.95 -34.42 2.28
N ALA A 58 -2.26 -35.44 2.79
CA ALA A 58 -1.52 -35.38 4.05
C ALA A 58 -0.57 -34.18 4.04
N SER A 59 -0.91 -33.15 4.81
CA SER A 59 -0.06 -31.99 5.01
C SER A 59 1.17 -32.48 5.76
N ARG A 60 2.29 -32.63 5.04
CA ARG A 60 3.61 -32.50 5.65
C ARG A 60 3.55 -31.22 6.47
N ALA A 61 3.75 -31.32 7.79
CA ALA A 61 3.85 -30.14 8.64
C ALA A 61 4.90 -29.22 7.99
N ARG A 62 4.45 -28.07 7.49
CA ARG A 62 5.37 -27.05 6.99
C ARG A 62 6.29 -26.70 8.16
N PRO A 63 7.62 -26.63 7.97
CA PRO A 63 8.48 -26.15 9.04
C PRO A 63 7.99 -24.76 9.43
N VAL A 64 7.67 -24.56 10.70
CA VAL A 64 7.22 -23.27 11.20
C VAL A 64 8.43 -22.36 11.14
N GLN A 65 8.42 -21.41 10.20
CA GLN A 65 9.38 -20.32 10.24
C GLN A 65 9.11 -19.53 11.51
N VAL A 66 10.14 -19.37 12.34
CA VAL A 66 10.23 -18.34 13.37
C VAL A 66 9.98 -17.02 12.67
N GLY A 67 8.72 -16.61 12.63
CA GLY A 67 8.19 -15.76 11.56
C GLY A 67 8.19 -14.31 11.99
N ASN A 68 8.45 -13.40 11.05
CA ASN A 68 8.19 -11.99 11.28
C ASN A 68 6.75 -11.81 11.78
N ARG A 69 6.57 -10.88 12.73
CA ARG A 69 5.25 -10.45 13.22
C ARG A 69 4.40 -10.01 12.03
N ARG A 70 3.08 -10.23 12.08
CA ARG A 70 2.19 -9.83 10.97
C ARG A 70 1.66 -8.43 11.18
N VAL A 71 1.57 -7.72 10.05
CA VAL A 71 0.94 -6.42 9.97
C VAL A 71 0.03 -6.41 8.75
N VAL A 72 -1.17 -5.89 8.91
CA VAL A 72 -2.11 -5.58 7.85
C VAL A 72 -1.95 -4.11 7.50
N VAL A 73 -1.73 -3.82 6.21
CA VAL A 73 -1.72 -2.46 5.67
C VAL A 73 -2.74 -2.36 4.56
N LYS A 74 -3.72 -1.47 4.72
CA LYS A 74 -4.73 -1.19 3.69
C LYS A 74 -4.59 0.25 3.22
N MET A 75 -4.10 0.41 2.01
CA MET A 75 -3.90 1.73 1.39
C MET A 75 -4.90 1.95 0.26
N ARG A 76 -5.46 3.15 0.17
CA ARG A 76 -6.36 3.62 -0.90
C ARG A 76 -5.98 5.05 -1.25
N TYR A 77 -6.13 5.42 -2.52
CA TYR A 77 -6.05 6.82 -2.93
C TYR A 77 -7.45 7.32 -3.29
N ALA A 78 -7.72 8.59 -3.07
CA ALA A 78 -8.96 9.25 -3.45
C ALA A 78 -8.62 10.50 -4.25
N ALA A 79 -9.23 10.64 -5.42
CA ALA A 79 -9.10 11.84 -6.23
C ALA A 79 -10.03 12.93 -5.69
N ASN A 80 -9.54 14.17 -5.63
CA ASN A 80 -10.33 15.36 -5.27
C ASN A 80 -10.88 16.07 -6.51
N GLY A 81 -10.93 15.37 -7.65
CA GLY A 81 -11.23 15.93 -8.98
C GLY A 81 -12.49 16.82 -8.99
N GLY A 82 -12.35 18.00 -9.60
CA GLY A 82 -13.45 18.97 -9.80
C GLY A 82 -13.79 19.83 -8.57
N GLY A 83 -12.84 20.04 -7.64
CA GLY A 83 -13.07 20.87 -6.44
C GLY A 83 -13.87 20.19 -5.33
N LYS A 84 -14.08 18.87 -5.45
CA LYS A 84 -14.91 18.08 -4.53
C LYS A 84 -14.07 17.62 -3.34
N SER A 85 -13.86 18.54 -2.39
CA SER A 85 -13.23 18.25 -1.09
C SER A 85 -14.15 17.59 -0.07
N ALA A 86 -15.43 17.42 -0.41
CA ALA A 86 -16.43 16.80 0.46
C ALA A 86 -16.03 15.40 0.99
N PRO A 87 -15.45 14.48 0.17
CA PRO A 87 -15.01 13.18 0.66
C PRO A 87 -13.86 13.26 1.66
N LEU A 88 -12.98 14.26 1.54
CA LEU A 88 -11.88 14.51 2.48
C LEU A 88 -12.44 15.04 3.80
N ARG A 89 -13.24 16.12 3.77
CA ARG A 89 -13.85 16.73 4.95
C ARG A 89 -14.73 15.74 5.72
N ALA A 90 -15.53 14.94 5.01
CA ALA A 90 -16.35 13.90 5.62
C ALA A 90 -15.49 12.85 6.32
N HIS A 91 -14.37 12.44 5.72
CA HIS A 91 -13.48 11.45 6.33
C HIS A 91 -12.75 12.00 7.56
N VAL A 92 -12.25 13.25 7.51
CA VAL A 92 -11.66 13.90 8.69
C VAL A 92 -12.69 14.03 9.82
N LYS A 93 -13.93 14.42 9.51
CA LYS A 93 -15.02 14.45 10.48
C LYS A 93 -15.35 13.06 11.05
N TYR A 94 -15.36 12.03 10.21
CA TYR A 94 -15.59 10.64 10.64
C TYR A 94 -14.52 10.19 11.62
N LEU A 95 -13.24 10.33 11.26
CA LEU A 95 -12.11 9.97 12.13
C LEU A 95 -12.15 10.74 13.46
N ALA A 96 -12.45 12.04 13.39
CA ALA A 96 -12.63 12.87 14.56
C ALA A 96 -13.77 12.33 15.46
N ARG A 97 -14.96 12.10 14.91
CA ARG A 97 -16.10 11.56 15.67
C ARG A 97 -15.78 10.21 16.32
N GLU A 98 -15.21 9.30 15.55
CA GLU A 98 -14.90 7.95 16.02
C GLU A 98 -13.85 7.99 17.15
N SER A 99 -12.89 8.93 17.10
CA SER A 99 -11.96 9.16 18.21
C SER A 99 -12.60 9.81 19.45
N ALA A 100 -13.65 10.62 19.30
CA ALA A 100 -14.32 11.31 20.42
C ALA A 100 -15.36 10.44 21.13
N GLN A 101 -16.04 9.54 20.42
CA GLN A 101 -16.94 8.55 21.05
C GLN A 101 -16.19 7.52 21.92
N GLN A 102 -14.87 7.62 21.99
CA GLN A 102 -13.95 6.71 22.63
C GLN A 102 -13.43 7.21 23.99
N VAL A 103 -13.88 8.40 24.45
CA VAL A 103 -13.60 8.91 25.81
C VAL A 103 -14.75 8.48 26.74
N PRO A 104 -14.49 7.77 27.85
CA PRO A 104 -15.57 7.30 28.71
C PRO A 104 -16.07 8.42 29.62
N GLY A 105 -17.28 8.94 29.35
CA GLY A 105 -17.91 9.92 30.24
C GLY A 105 -19.32 10.41 29.84
N GLY A 106 -20.36 9.62 30.13
CA GLY A 106 -21.71 10.13 30.44
C GLY A 106 -22.86 9.77 29.48
N GLY A 107 -23.71 8.81 29.89
CA GLY A 107 -25.07 8.62 29.35
C GLY A 107 -26.11 9.54 30.05
N PRO A 108 -27.44 9.41 29.82
CA PRO A 108 -28.14 8.16 29.47
C PRO A 108 -29.19 8.24 28.32
N GLU A 109 -29.83 7.08 28.12
CA GLU A 109 -30.79 6.58 27.13
C GLU A 109 -32.07 7.41 26.85
N VAL A 110 -32.62 7.31 25.62
CA VAL A 110 -34.06 7.08 25.34
C VAL A 110 -34.23 6.28 24.04
N GLU A 111 -35.17 5.33 24.07
CA GLU A 111 -35.54 4.36 23.04
C GLU A 111 -36.42 4.90 21.88
N GLN A 112 -36.36 4.14 20.78
CA GLN A 112 -37.41 3.78 19.81
C GLN A 112 -37.95 4.75 18.73
N GLU A 113 -37.78 4.23 17.49
CA GLU A 113 -38.79 4.02 16.45
C GLU A 113 -38.78 4.90 15.16
N ARG A 114 -38.58 4.15 14.05
CA ARG A 114 -39.12 4.28 12.68
C ARG A 114 -38.17 4.68 11.56
N SER A 115 -37.96 3.67 10.72
CA SER A 115 -37.35 3.66 9.41
C SER A 115 -38.17 4.43 8.37
N ASP A 116 -37.52 5.34 7.64
CA ASP A 116 -37.96 5.79 6.32
C ASP A 116 -36.73 5.91 5.39
N PRO A 117 -36.56 5.02 4.39
CA PRO A 117 -35.34 4.93 3.59
C PRO A 117 -35.42 5.82 2.36
N THR A 118 -35.26 7.15 2.50
CA THR A 118 -34.95 8.00 1.32
C THR A 118 -34.28 9.35 1.56
N LEU A 119 -33.88 9.72 2.78
CA LEU A 119 -33.30 11.05 3.04
C LEU A 119 -32.08 10.95 3.95
N THR A 120 -30.88 11.30 3.47
CA THR A 120 -29.70 11.43 4.36
C THR A 120 -28.76 12.53 3.87
N VAL A 121 -29.25 13.76 3.94
CA VAL A 121 -28.41 14.94 4.14
C VAL A 121 -29.05 15.69 5.30
N ASP A 122 -28.20 16.09 6.24
CA ASP A 122 -28.49 16.95 7.39
C ASP A 122 -28.96 16.25 8.68
N TYR A 123 -27.99 15.82 9.47
CA TYR A 123 -28.16 15.73 10.92
C TYR A 123 -26.89 16.28 11.61
N LEU A 124 -27.14 17.34 12.40
CA LEU A 124 -26.34 17.85 13.53
C LEU A 124 -25.18 18.82 13.21
N THR A 125 -25.52 19.99 12.68
CA THR A 125 -25.19 21.23 13.39
C THR A 125 -26.12 21.35 14.60
N ARG A 126 -25.60 21.05 15.80
CA ARG A 126 -26.11 21.68 17.02
C ARG A 126 -24.97 22.54 17.55
N GLU A 127 -25.20 23.84 17.51
CA GLU A 127 -24.36 24.82 18.17
C GLU A 127 -24.45 24.69 19.69
N GLU A 128 -23.34 25.04 20.33
CA GLU A 128 -23.18 25.47 21.72
C GLU A 128 -23.39 24.42 22.82
N GLY A 129 -22.28 23.94 23.38
CA GLY A 129 -22.22 23.15 24.61
C GLY A 129 -20.76 22.78 24.93
N GLY A 130 -20.17 23.43 25.93
CA GLY A 130 -18.76 23.30 26.30
C GLY A 130 -18.35 21.85 26.63
N GLY A 131 -17.29 21.40 25.97
CA GLY A 131 -16.62 20.12 26.20
C GLY A 131 -15.57 19.91 25.13
N THR A 132 -14.34 20.34 25.38
CA THR A 132 -13.19 20.11 24.48
C THR A 132 -12.77 18.66 24.55
N GLU A 133 -13.56 17.75 24.01
CA GLU A 133 -13.14 16.36 23.83
C GLU A 133 -12.15 16.31 22.67
N ARG A 134 -10.86 16.27 23.02
CA ARG A 134 -9.73 16.47 22.10
C ARG A 134 -9.53 15.26 21.20
N PHE A 135 -9.75 15.46 19.91
CA PHE A 135 -9.27 14.58 18.86
C PHE A 135 -7.73 14.52 18.91
N ALA A 136 -7.14 13.41 19.35
CA ALA A 136 -5.67 13.30 19.42
C ALA A 136 -5.07 12.85 18.07
N PHE A 137 -5.35 13.61 17.01
CA PHE A 137 -4.58 13.45 15.78
C PHE A 137 -3.13 13.82 16.05
N TYR A 138 -2.21 13.09 15.43
CA TYR A 138 -0.79 13.35 15.52
C TYR A 138 -0.16 13.35 14.14
N ASP A 139 1.03 13.91 14.05
CA ASP A 139 1.84 13.89 12.84
C ASP A 139 3.27 13.44 13.17
N ARG A 140 4.20 13.79 12.27
CA ARG A 140 5.63 13.49 12.43
C ARG A 140 6.21 14.06 13.72
N ALA A 141 5.81 15.26 14.13
CA ALA A 141 6.46 16.04 15.18
C ALA A 141 5.57 16.21 16.43
N SER A 142 4.28 16.45 16.23
CA SER A 142 3.32 16.68 17.31
C SER A 142 2.50 15.43 17.61
N SER A 143 2.13 15.28 18.87
CA SER A 143 1.19 14.25 19.34
C SER A 143 -0.25 14.75 19.43
N GLU A 144 -0.47 16.06 19.22
CA GLU A 144 -1.78 16.72 19.17
C GLU A 144 -1.80 17.73 18.02
N VAL A 145 -2.71 17.55 17.06
CA VAL A 145 -2.80 18.36 15.83
C VAL A 145 -4.27 18.62 15.52
N ASP A 146 -4.60 19.86 15.15
CA ASP A 146 -5.90 20.16 14.57
C ASP A 146 -5.95 19.65 13.11
N ALA A 147 -6.56 18.48 12.94
CA ALA A 147 -6.74 17.86 11.63
C ALA A 147 -7.51 18.77 10.64
N LYS A 148 -8.46 19.58 11.09
CA LYS A 148 -9.20 20.49 10.21
C LYS A 148 -8.30 21.60 9.69
N ALA A 149 -7.49 22.19 10.56
CA ALA A 149 -6.53 23.23 10.18
C ALA A 149 -5.49 22.69 9.20
N VAL A 150 -4.87 21.53 9.49
CA VAL A 150 -3.84 20.93 8.63
C VAL A 150 -4.40 20.54 7.26
N THR A 151 -5.61 19.98 7.20
CA THR A 151 -6.19 19.49 5.94
C THR A 151 -6.95 20.55 5.13
N ALA A 152 -7.09 21.78 5.64
CA ALA A 152 -7.83 22.85 4.97
C ALA A 152 -7.33 23.12 3.54
N GLY A 153 -6.01 23.06 3.33
CA GLY A 153 -5.38 23.24 2.02
C GLY A 153 -5.45 22.02 1.10
N TRP A 154 -5.66 20.82 1.64
CA TRP A 154 -5.53 19.57 0.88
C TRP A 154 -6.70 19.33 -0.08
N ALA A 155 -7.81 20.00 0.16
CA ALA A 155 -8.99 20.08 -0.69
C ALA A 155 -8.67 20.46 -2.16
N LYS A 156 -7.61 21.26 -2.37
CA LYS A 156 -7.19 21.75 -3.69
C LYS A 156 -6.19 20.82 -4.37
N ASP A 157 -5.59 19.89 -3.63
CA ASP A 157 -4.66 18.93 -4.20
C ASP A 157 -5.42 17.90 -5.04
N PRO A 158 -4.81 17.32 -6.10
CA PRO A 158 -5.53 16.41 -6.99
C PRO A 158 -5.97 15.10 -6.30
N ARG A 159 -5.29 14.71 -5.22
CA ARG A 159 -5.60 13.49 -4.47
C ARG A 159 -5.09 13.55 -3.04
N HIS A 160 -5.57 12.62 -2.23
CA HIS A 160 -4.97 12.22 -0.95
C HIS A 160 -4.99 10.70 -0.83
N PHE A 161 -4.20 10.19 0.11
CA PHE A 161 -4.15 8.76 0.39
C PHE A 161 -4.64 8.48 1.80
N ARG A 162 -5.30 7.33 1.96
CA ARG A 162 -5.81 6.81 3.24
C ARG A 162 -5.17 5.46 3.45
N MET A 163 -4.54 5.30 4.61
CA MET A 163 -3.91 4.07 5.01
C MET A 163 -4.45 3.64 6.36
N ILE A 164 -4.67 2.34 6.51
CA ILE A 164 -4.91 1.71 7.81
C ILE A 164 -3.75 0.77 8.07
N VAL A 165 -3.14 0.86 9.25
CA VAL A 165 -2.07 -0.02 9.70
C VAL A 165 -2.53 -0.72 10.97
N SER A 166 -2.49 -2.05 10.98
CA SER A 166 -2.84 -2.85 12.15
C SER A 166 -1.85 -3.99 12.32
N ALA A 167 -1.16 -4.02 13.46
CA ALA A 167 -0.31 -5.14 13.83
C ALA A 167 -1.16 -6.20 14.56
N GLU A 168 -0.94 -7.48 14.27
CA GLU A 168 -1.65 -8.58 14.93
C GLU A 168 -1.45 -8.55 16.45
N ASP A 169 -0.22 -8.26 16.89
CA ASP A 169 0.15 -8.07 18.30
C ASP A 169 0.13 -6.57 18.69
N GLY A 170 -0.75 -5.76 18.07
CA GLY A 170 -0.77 -4.30 18.24
C GLY A 170 -0.94 -3.84 19.69
N ALA A 171 -1.69 -4.60 20.50
CA ALA A 171 -1.85 -4.31 21.93
C ALA A 171 -0.53 -4.41 22.71
N ALA A 172 0.41 -5.27 22.29
CA ALA A 172 1.70 -5.43 22.93
C ALA A 172 2.67 -4.27 22.64
N LEU A 173 2.38 -3.43 21.63
CA LEU A 173 3.14 -2.21 21.37
C LEU A 173 2.83 -1.09 22.37
N GLY A 174 1.69 -1.15 23.06
CA GLY A 174 1.23 -0.08 23.93
C GLY A 174 0.85 1.16 23.12
N ASP A 175 1.74 2.15 23.06
CA ASP A 175 1.56 3.35 22.23
C ASP A 175 1.91 3.05 20.76
N LEU A 176 0.97 3.27 19.85
CA LEU A 176 1.17 3.04 18.41
C LEU A 176 1.91 4.19 17.72
N LYS A 177 1.96 5.40 18.32
CA LYS A 177 2.56 6.58 17.68
C LYS A 177 4.02 6.38 17.26
N PRO A 178 4.93 5.81 18.09
CA PRO A 178 6.32 5.57 17.68
C PRO A 178 6.43 4.62 16.49
N PHE A 179 5.65 3.53 16.52
CA PHE A 179 5.60 2.54 15.44
C PHE A 179 5.16 3.20 14.12
N ILE A 180 4.08 3.97 14.14
CA ILE A 180 3.56 4.64 12.94
C ILE A 180 4.52 5.70 12.44
N ARG A 181 5.12 6.51 13.32
CA ARG A 181 6.13 7.51 12.92
C ARG A 181 7.31 6.86 12.20
N GLU A 182 7.76 5.69 12.65
CA GLU A 182 8.83 4.96 11.97
C GLU A 182 8.38 4.37 10.62
N VAL A 183 7.15 3.83 10.53
CA VAL A 183 6.56 3.41 9.24
C VAL A 183 6.56 4.56 8.24
N MET A 184 6.09 5.73 8.66
CA MET A 184 6.02 6.94 7.82
C MET A 184 7.41 7.47 7.46
N ALA A 185 8.35 7.47 8.40
CA ALA A 185 9.73 7.90 8.14
C ALA A 185 10.43 7.01 7.10
N GLY A 186 10.26 5.69 7.18
CA GLY A 186 10.84 4.79 6.18
C GLY A 186 10.12 4.85 4.83
N LEU A 187 8.82 5.16 4.80
CA LEU A 187 8.10 5.45 3.54
C LEU A 187 8.66 6.72 2.88
N GLU A 188 8.85 7.79 3.64
CA GLU A 188 9.47 9.04 3.15
C GLU A 188 10.90 8.78 2.63
N ALA A 189 11.70 8.01 3.36
CA ALA A 189 13.05 7.63 2.93
C ALA A 189 13.05 6.84 1.60
N LYS A 190 12.15 5.85 1.46
CA LYS A 190 12.02 5.06 0.23
C LYS A 190 11.50 5.85 -0.95
N LEU A 191 10.65 6.86 -0.72
CA LEU A 191 10.16 7.75 -1.78
C LEU A 191 11.13 8.88 -2.11
N GLY A 192 12.18 9.09 -1.29
CA GLY A 192 13.15 10.17 -1.46
C GLY A 192 12.53 11.56 -1.28
N THR A 193 11.40 11.66 -0.60
CA THR A 193 10.68 12.93 -0.42
C THR A 193 9.86 12.91 0.87
N ARG A 194 9.75 14.07 1.51
CA ARG A 194 8.81 14.26 2.62
C ARG A 194 7.42 14.51 2.05
N PHE A 195 6.40 14.24 2.85
CA PHE A 195 5.02 14.62 2.56
C PHE A 195 4.28 14.87 3.87
N ASP A 196 3.17 15.60 3.79
CA ASP A 196 2.34 15.89 4.96
C ASP A 196 1.42 14.69 5.24
N TRP A 197 1.32 14.31 6.50
CA TRP A 197 0.41 13.26 6.94
C TRP A 197 -0.07 13.54 8.37
N ILE A 198 -1.28 13.06 8.67
CA ILE A 198 -1.84 13.03 10.02
C ILE A 198 -2.35 11.62 10.31
N ALA A 199 -2.36 11.23 11.57
CA ALA A 199 -2.78 9.91 12.00
C ALA A 199 -3.64 9.97 13.26
N VAL A 200 -4.44 8.91 13.48
CA VAL A 200 -5.25 8.69 14.68
C VAL A 200 -5.29 7.20 14.99
N ASP A 201 -5.13 6.87 16.27
CA ASP A 201 -5.07 5.50 16.78
C ASP A 201 -6.43 5.06 17.33
N HIS A 202 -6.79 3.80 17.08
CA HIS A 202 -7.98 3.14 17.60
C HIS A 202 -7.53 1.92 18.40
N HIS A 203 -7.81 1.91 19.71
CA HIS A 203 -7.43 0.81 20.61
C HIS A 203 -8.61 -0.08 21.05
N ASP A 204 -9.84 0.36 20.81
CA ASP A 204 -11.05 -0.24 21.40
C ASP A 204 -11.76 -1.24 20.47
N THR A 205 -11.10 -1.61 19.38
CA THR A 205 -11.52 -2.73 18.52
C THR A 205 -10.69 -3.97 18.83
N ASP A 206 -11.16 -5.16 18.43
CA ASP A 206 -10.45 -6.43 18.64
C ASP A 206 -8.97 -6.42 18.18
N ASN A 207 -8.61 -5.52 17.25
CA ASN A 207 -7.24 -5.29 16.81
C ASN A 207 -6.91 -3.79 16.78
N PRO A 208 -5.98 -3.30 17.63
CA PRO A 208 -5.53 -1.92 17.57
C PRO A 208 -5.02 -1.54 16.18
N HIS A 209 -5.46 -0.38 15.69
CA HIS A 209 -5.13 0.06 14.35
C HIS A 209 -5.08 1.59 14.24
N THR A 210 -4.24 2.06 13.32
CA THR A 210 -4.05 3.48 13.04
C THR A 210 -4.60 3.84 11.68
N HIS A 211 -5.42 4.88 11.62
CA HIS A 211 -5.79 5.56 10.38
C HIS A 211 -4.77 6.66 10.08
N VAL A 212 -4.16 6.62 8.90
CA VAL A 212 -3.21 7.62 8.40
C VAL A 212 -3.76 8.27 7.13
N LEU A 213 -3.83 9.59 7.13
CA LEU A 213 -4.20 10.40 5.99
C LEU A 213 -2.96 11.12 5.47
N MET A 214 -2.62 10.92 4.20
CA MET A 214 -1.46 11.53 3.55
C MET A 214 -1.89 12.48 2.45
N ARG A 215 -1.27 13.65 2.43
CA ARG A 215 -1.43 14.63 1.36
C ARG A 215 -0.87 14.09 0.05
N GLY A 216 -1.60 14.25 -1.05
CA GLY A 216 -1.16 13.78 -2.36
C GLY A 216 -0.20 14.73 -3.09
N ARG A 217 0.47 15.63 -2.37
CA ARG A 217 1.35 16.67 -2.90
C ARG A 217 2.62 16.76 -2.06
N ARG A 218 3.74 16.93 -2.75
CA ARG A 218 5.09 17.06 -2.19
C ARG A 218 5.41 18.52 -1.85
N PRO A 219 6.46 18.79 -1.07
CA PRO A 219 6.90 20.15 -0.73
C PRO A 219 7.29 21.00 -1.93
N ASP A 220 7.78 20.39 -3.01
CA ASP A 220 8.09 21.06 -4.29
C ASP A 220 6.84 21.42 -5.11
N GLY A 221 5.64 21.16 -4.57
CA GLY A 221 4.37 21.39 -5.24
C GLY A 221 4.01 20.32 -6.26
N GLN A 222 4.87 19.33 -6.49
CA GLN A 222 4.56 18.23 -7.39
C GLN A 222 3.65 17.21 -6.73
N ASP A 223 3.04 16.39 -7.56
CA ASP A 223 2.15 15.33 -7.16
C ASP A 223 2.91 14.18 -6.45
N LEU A 224 2.43 13.74 -5.29
CA LEU A 224 3.03 12.62 -4.56
C LEU A 224 2.73 11.31 -5.30
N PHE A 225 3.77 10.72 -5.88
CA PHE A 225 3.71 9.40 -6.50
C PHE A 225 4.23 8.33 -5.54
N ILE A 226 3.41 7.31 -5.29
CA ILE A 226 3.77 6.13 -4.50
C ILE A 226 3.75 4.91 -5.45
N PRO A 227 4.90 4.26 -5.69
CA PRO A 227 4.97 3.10 -6.59
C PRO A 227 4.04 1.98 -6.15
N SER A 228 3.43 1.28 -7.13
CA SER A 228 2.51 0.16 -6.87
C SER A 228 3.13 -0.92 -5.96
N ARG A 229 4.42 -1.24 -6.14
CA ARG A 229 5.15 -2.18 -5.27
C ARG A 229 5.21 -1.72 -3.81
N MET A 230 5.27 -0.42 -3.57
CA MET A 230 5.21 0.13 -2.21
C MET A 230 3.85 -0.10 -1.57
N ILE A 231 2.80 0.15 -2.34
CA ILE A 231 1.41 -0.02 -1.90
C ILE A 231 1.08 -1.50 -1.67
N SER A 232 1.53 -2.40 -2.55
CA SER A 232 1.13 -3.81 -2.52
C SER A 232 1.82 -4.62 -1.42
N SER A 233 3.09 -4.36 -1.14
CA SER A 233 3.82 -5.11 -0.12
C SER A 233 4.85 -4.30 0.66
N GLY A 234 5.50 -3.31 0.05
CA GLY A 234 6.70 -2.74 0.66
C GLY A 234 6.48 -1.90 1.93
N ILE A 235 5.31 -1.26 2.08
CA ILE A 235 4.93 -0.62 3.36
C ILE A 235 4.68 -1.69 4.42
N ARG A 236 3.98 -2.76 4.06
CA ARG A 236 3.68 -3.87 4.96
C ARG A 236 4.95 -4.57 5.42
N GLU A 237 5.86 -4.89 4.51
CA GLU A 237 7.15 -5.53 4.80
C GLU A 237 7.95 -4.72 5.83
N GLN A 238 8.05 -3.40 5.63
CA GLN A 238 8.71 -2.51 6.60
C GLN A 238 8.02 -2.49 7.95
N ALA A 239 6.69 -2.41 7.96
CA ALA A 239 5.94 -2.43 9.21
C ALA A 239 6.14 -3.75 9.97
N GLN A 240 6.19 -4.88 9.26
CA GLN A 240 6.50 -6.18 9.86
C GLN A 240 7.92 -6.24 10.43
N GLU A 241 8.91 -5.68 9.74
CA GLU A 241 10.28 -5.58 10.24
C GLU A 241 10.33 -4.75 11.54
N ILE A 242 9.65 -3.61 11.59
CA ILE A 242 9.61 -2.75 12.78
C ILE A 242 8.97 -3.49 13.96
N VAL A 243 7.79 -4.10 13.77
CA VAL A 243 7.10 -4.83 14.85
C VAL A 243 7.92 -6.03 15.31
N THR A 244 8.55 -6.75 14.38
CA THR A 244 9.42 -7.90 14.71
C THR A 244 10.66 -7.45 15.50
N ARG A 245 11.23 -6.29 15.17
CA ARG A 245 12.37 -5.74 15.91
C ARG A 245 11.99 -5.31 17.32
N VAL A 246 10.77 -4.81 17.53
CA VAL A 246 10.27 -4.34 18.82
C VAL A 246 9.79 -5.49 19.72
N LEU A 247 8.98 -6.40 19.18
CA LEU A 247 8.32 -7.48 19.94
C LEU A 247 9.03 -8.84 19.83
N GLY A 248 10.15 -8.89 19.11
CA GLY A 248 10.80 -10.14 18.73
C GLY A 248 10.02 -10.91 17.65
N PRO A 249 10.59 -12.03 17.17
CA PRO A 249 9.92 -12.89 16.22
C PRO A 249 8.68 -13.54 16.85
N ARG A 250 7.74 -13.92 15.99
CA ARG A 250 6.56 -14.66 16.40
C ARG A 250 6.96 -16.08 16.82
N LEU A 251 6.52 -16.48 18.01
CA LEU A 251 6.82 -17.80 18.60
C LEU A 251 5.62 -18.76 18.45
N ASP A 252 5.88 -20.07 18.48
CA ASP A 252 4.85 -21.11 18.39
C ASP A 252 3.79 -21.03 19.51
N ALA A 253 4.17 -20.53 20.68
CA ALA A 253 3.25 -20.31 21.79
C ALA A 253 2.20 -19.21 21.49
N ASP A 254 2.55 -18.22 20.66
CA ASP A 254 1.63 -17.18 20.21
C ASP A 254 0.62 -17.77 19.21
N LEU A 255 1.08 -18.66 18.32
CA LEU A 255 0.22 -19.40 17.38
C LEU A 255 -0.75 -20.37 18.09
N ALA A 256 -0.32 -20.98 19.19
CA ALA A 256 -1.16 -21.89 19.95
C ALA A 256 -2.32 -21.16 20.64
N LYS A 257 -2.11 -19.94 21.13
CA LYS A 257 -3.17 -19.12 21.77
C LYS A 257 -4.27 -18.71 20.79
N GLU A 258 -3.94 -18.52 19.51
CA GLU A 258 -4.92 -18.19 18.46
C GLU A 258 -5.80 -19.38 18.06
N ARG A 259 -5.31 -20.61 18.22
CA ARG A 259 -6.06 -21.82 17.84
C ARG A 259 -7.20 -22.17 18.81
N PHE A 260 -7.25 -21.50 19.96
CA PHE A 260 -8.22 -21.73 21.03
C PHE A 260 -9.04 -20.46 21.39
N LYS A 261 -9.01 -19.43 20.54
CA LYS A 261 -9.99 -18.33 20.51
C LYS A 261 -11.03 -18.62 19.43
#